data_AF-A0A1F5YF17-F1
#
_entry.id   AF-A0A1F5YF17-F1
#
_cell.length_a   1.000
_cell.length_b   1.000
_cell.length_c   1.000
_cell.angle_alpha   90.00
_cell.angle_beta   90.00
_cell.angle_gamma   90.00
#
_symmetry.space_group_name_H-M   'P 1'
#
loop_
_entity.id
_entity.type
_entity.pdbx_description
1 polymer ?
#
loop_
_entity_poly.entity_id
_entity_poly.type
_entity_poly.pdbx_seq_one_letter_code
_entity_poly.pdbx_strand_id
1 'polypeptide(L)'
;MVNIRPPADTPQQDYYQSLAFITLPVAGRHTQSNISQILVSPILVSVTESGLPKSAKIAKFNFPSIIDSFDSLNIDLVLKNTGRTFFHINGQLLLKGLIGRAKYPIIPRIHLSGQEREILLDSPQTKRISGFFLGKYSLIADFALDEGSIKIVEEKVFFALPWKLLVILTVIIIFSLAWNKYRTNPK
;
A
#
# COMPACT_ATOMS: atom_id res chain seq x y z
N MET A 1 -24.05 -26.16 4.34
CA MET A 1 -23.14 -25.72 5.43
C MET A 1 -21.97 -26.69 5.47
N VAL A 2 -20.73 -26.20 5.35
CA VAL A 2 -19.51 -27.02 5.42
C VAL A 2 -19.08 -27.09 6.88
N ASN A 3 -18.86 -28.30 7.41
CA ASN A 3 -18.44 -28.53 8.78
C ASN A 3 -16.96 -28.95 8.78
N ILE A 4 -16.10 -28.13 9.39
CA ILE A 4 -14.66 -28.38 9.47
C ILE A 4 -14.35 -28.81 10.91
N ARG A 5 -13.88 -30.05 11.08
CA ARG A 5 -13.53 -30.63 12.38
C ARG A 5 -12.07 -31.08 12.35
N PRO A 6 -11.12 -30.18 12.65
CA PRO A 6 -9.72 -30.57 12.78
C PRO A 6 -9.56 -31.57 13.95
N PRO A 7 -8.66 -32.56 13.83
CA PRO A 7 -8.25 -33.41 14.96
C PRO A 7 -7.80 -32.59 16.18
N ALA A 8 -7.99 -33.14 17.39
CA ALA A 8 -7.71 -32.44 18.65
C ALA A 8 -6.22 -32.06 18.84
N ASP A 9 -5.32 -32.77 18.17
CA ASP A 9 -3.87 -32.55 18.17
C ASP A 9 -3.41 -31.61 17.03
N THR A 10 -4.33 -31.04 16.26
CA THR A 10 -3.99 -30.13 15.16
C THR A 10 -3.30 -28.88 15.71
N PRO A 11 -2.09 -28.53 15.22
CA PRO A 11 -1.41 -27.32 15.64
C PRO A 11 -2.26 -26.05 15.46
N GLN A 12 -2.25 -25.16 16.45
CA GLN A 12 -2.98 -23.90 16.34
C GLN A 12 -2.21 -22.89 15.47
N GLN A 13 -2.65 -22.73 14.23
CA GLN A 13 -2.06 -21.84 13.23
C GLN A 13 -3.03 -21.59 12.06
N ASP A 14 -2.56 -20.83 11.08
CA ASP A 14 -3.27 -20.68 9.82
C ASP A 14 -2.98 -21.84 8.87
N TYR A 15 -4.03 -22.29 8.18
CA TYR A 15 -3.97 -23.33 7.17
C TYR A 15 -4.51 -22.80 5.85
N TYR A 16 -3.77 -23.06 4.77
CA TYR A 16 -4.18 -22.74 3.41
C TYR A 16 -4.67 -24.02 2.73
N GLN A 17 -5.92 -24.02 2.30
CA GLN A 17 -6.58 -25.19 1.70
C GLN A 17 -7.37 -24.76 0.46
N SER A 18 -7.82 -25.72 -0.32
CA SER A 18 -8.66 -25.48 -1.49
C SER A 18 -9.92 -26.33 -1.42
N LEU A 19 -11.07 -25.72 -1.64
CA LEU A 19 -12.34 -26.42 -1.83
C LEU A 19 -12.55 -26.64 -3.32
N ALA A 20 -12.61 -27.90 -3.76
CA ALA A 20 -12.87 -28.26 -5.14
C ALA A 20 -14.32 -28.75 -5.29
N PHE A 21 -15.07 -28.11 -6.18
CA PHE A 21 -16.39 -28.54 -6.62
C PHE A 21 -16.24 -29.19 -8.00
N ILE A 22 -16.58 -30.46 -8.11
CA ILE A 22 -16.39 -31.25 -9.34
C ILE A 22 -17.76 -31.74 -9.80
N THR A 23 -18.11 -31.47 -11.05
CA THR A 23 -19.27 -32.08 -11.69
C THR A 23 -18.81 -33.29 -12.50
N LEU A 24 -19.28 -34.48 -12.12
CA LEU A 24 -19.03 -35.70 -12.88
C LEU A 24 -20.14 -35.86 -13.93
N PRO A 25 -19.79 -36.16 -15.19
CA PRO A 25 -20.80 -36.37 -16.22
C PRO A 25 -21.62 -37.63 -15.91
N VAL A 26 -22.95 -37.53 -16.04
CA VAL A 26 -23.85 -38.68 -15.91
C VAL A 26 -23.99 -39.32 -17.28
N ALA A 27 -23.66 -40.61 -17.41
CA ALA A 27 -23.80 -41.32 -18.67
C ALA A 27 -25.29 -41.52 -19.03
N GLY A 28 -25.78 -40.80 -20.04
CA GLY A 28 -27.12 -40.96 -20.61
C GLY A 28 -27.09 -41.65 -21.98
N ARG A 29 -28.17 -42.37 -22.33
CA ARG A 29 -28.33 -43.10 -23.62
C ARG A 29 -28.56 -42.21 -24.86
N HIS A 30 -28.34 -40.90 -24.76
CA HIS A 30 -28.54 -39.95 -25.86
C HIS A 30 -27.26 -39.16 -26.13
N THR A 31 -27.07 -38.75 -27.38
CA THR A 31 -25.97 -37.88 -27.84
C THR A 31 -26.15 -36.47 -27.24
N GLN A 32 -25.71 -36.29 -26.00
CA GLN A 32 -25.65 -35.00 -25.34
C GLN A 32 -24.20 -34.64 -25.04
N SER A 33 -23.87 -33.35 -25.15
CA SER A 33 -22.57 -32.82 -24.76
C SER A 33 -22.44 -32.93 -23.24
N ASN A 34 -21.53 -33.79 -22.78
CA ASN A 34 -21.24 -33.97 -21.37
C ASN A 34 -20.09 -33.04 -20.97
N ILE A 35 -20.39 -32.02 -20.17
CA ILE A 35 -19.39 -31.07 -19.68
C ILE A 35 -19.02 -31.44 -18.24
N SER A 36 -17.72 -31.70 -18.01
CA SER A 36 -17.13 -31.79 -16.67
C SER A 36 -16.53 -30.43 -16.31
N GLN A 37 -16.86 -29.91 -15.13
CA GLN A 37 -16.32 -28.65 -14.63
C GLN A 37 -15.73 -28.85 -13.24
N ILE A 38 -14.57 -28.22 -13.01
CA ILE A 38 -13.92 -28.16 -11.72
C ILE A 38 -13.82 -26.69 -11.33
N LEU A 39 -14.44 -26.32 -10.22
CA LEU A 39 -14.28 -25.01 -9.59
C LEU A 39 -13.47 -25.19 -8.32
N VAL A 40 -12.33 -24.50 -8.23
CA VAL A 40 -11.45 -24.54 -7.06
C VAL A 40 -11.49 -23.19 -6.35
N SER A 41 -11.84 -23.19 -5.07
CA SER A 41 -11.87 -22.02 -4.21
C SER A 41 -10.76 -22.12 -3.15
N PRO A 42 -9.73 -21.25 -3.18
CA PRO A 42 -8.75 -21.20 -2.10
C PRO A 42 -9.40 -20.63 -0.84
N ILE A 43 -9.12 -21.27 0.29
CA ILE A 43 -9.60 -20.85 1.62
C ILE A 43 -8.41 -20.73 2.56
N LEU A 44 -8.48 -19.74 3.44
CA LEU A 44 -7.53 -19.53 4.52
C LEU A 44 -8.30 -19.65 5.84
N VAL A 45 -7.88 -20.57 6.70
CA VAL A 45 -8.59 -20.92 7.93
C VAL A 45 -7.61 -20.90 9.10
N SER A 46 -7.96 -20.21 10.17
CA SER A 46 -7.20 -20.26 11.42
C SER A 46 -7.81 -21.32 12.33
N VAL A 47 -7.00 -22.29 12.76
CA VAL A 47 -7.38 -23.30 13.75
C VAL A 47 -6.88 -22.83 15.11
N THR A 48 -7.79 -22.54 16.04
CA THR A 48 -7.45 -22.06 17.39
C THR A 48 -8.63 -22.20 18.33
N GLU A 49 -8.34 -22.40 19.62
CA GLU A 49 -9.36 -22.51 20.67
C GLU A 49 -9.83 -21.14 21.18
N SER A 50 -8.91 -20.18 21.27
CA SER A 50 -9.14 -18.87 21.91
C SER A 50 -8.90 -17.67 21.01
N GLY A 51 -8.44 -17.91 19.78
CA GLY A 51 -7.91 -16.86 18.90
C GLY A 51 -6.39 -16.78 18.97
N LEU A 52 -5.78 -16.50 17.82
CA LEU A 52 -4.34 -16.29 17.71
C LEU A 52 -4.02 -14.79 17.79
N PRO A 53 -2.92 -14.40 18.47
CA PRO A 53 -2.57 -13.00 18.62
C PRO A 53 -2.21 -12.37 17.27
N LYS A 54 -2.84 -11.23 16.98
CA LYS A 54 -2.55 -10.38 15.82
C LYS A 54 -1.64 -9.25 16.25
N SER A 55 -0.63 -8.97 15.45
CA SER A 55 0.30 -7.87 15.67
C SER A 55 0.98 -7.54 14.36
N ALA A 56 1.28 -6.26 14.15
CA ALA A 56 2.07 -5.85 13.01
C ALA A 56 2.92 -4.64 13.32
N LYS A 57 3.96 -4.49 12.52
CA LYS A 57 4.95 -3.44 12.64
C LYS A 57 5.27 -2.90 11.25
N ILE A 58 5.39 -1.59 11.13
CA ILE A 58 5.94 -0.97 9.93
C ILE A 58 7.45 -1.29 9.92
N ALA A 59 7.86 -2.15 8.99
CA ALA A 59 9.24 -2.61 8.83
C ALA A 59 10.08 -1.55 8.11
N LYS A 60 9.47 -0.84 7.16
CA LYS A 60 10.11 0.23 6.40
C LYS A 60 9.11 1.33 6.14
N PHE A 61 9.53 2.57 6.33
CA PHE A 61 8.76 3.75 5.95
C PHE A 61 9.75 4.84 5.51
N ASN A 62 10.10 4.87 4.24
CA ASN A 62 11.16 5.73 3.74
C ASN A 62 10.69 6.56 2.55
N PHE A 63 11.18 7.79 2.51
CA PHE A 63 11.00 8.74 1.43
C PHE A 63 12.03 9.87 1.58
N PRO A 64 12.32 10.65 0.53
CA PRO A 64 13.27 11.75 0.62
C PRO A 64 12.82 12.79 1.65
N SER A 65 13.71 13.18 2.56
CA SER A 65 13.42 14.21 3.58
C SER A 65 13.25 15.60 2.98
N ILE A 66 13.77 15.83 1.78
CA ILE A 66 13.70 17.09 1.05
C ILE A 66 13.34 16.77 -0.40
N ILE A 67 12.32 17.44 -0.96
CA ILE A 67 11.87 17.29 -2.35
C ILE A 67 11.67 18.65 -3.01
N ASP A 68 11.74 18.70 -4.34
CA ASP A 68 11.33 19.90 -5.06
C ASP A 68 9.80 20.04 -4.97
N SER A 69 9.30 21.28 -4.88
CA SER A 69 7.88 21.55 -4.75
C SER A 69 7.01 20.99 -5.88
N PHE A 70 7.59 20.74 -7.06
CA PHE A 70 6.89 20.20 -8.23
C PHE A 70 7.15 18.71 -8.44
N ASP A 71 8.00 18.09 -7.62
CA ASP A 71 8.28 16.67 -7.69
C ASP A 71 7.27 15.86 -6.89
N SER A 72 7.04 14.64 -7.36
CA SER A 72 6.25 13.66 -6.63
C SER A 72 7.05 13.01 -5.50
N LEU A 73 6.36 12.67 -4.41
CA LEU A 73 6.93 11.91 -3.31
C LEU A 73 6.82 10.41 -3.59
N ASN A 74 7.95 9.74 -3.77
CA ASN A 74 8.02 8.28 -3.85
C ASN A 74 8.12 7.70 -2.44
N ILE A 75 7.27 6.73 -2.13
CA ILE A 75 7.14 6.16 -0.79
C ILE A 75 7.51 4.69 -0.84
N ASP A 76 8.39 4.29 0.06
CA ASP A 76 8.77 2.90 0.30
C ASP A 76 8.24 2.51 1.69
N LEU A 77 7.11 1.81 1.69
CA LEU A 77 6.36 1.45 2.90
C LEU A 77 6.13 -0.06 2.93
N VAL A 78 6.68 -0.72 3.94
CA VAL A 78 6.59 -2.16 4.14
C VAL A 78 6.04 -2.45 5.53
N LEU A 79 5.01 -3.28 5.59
CA LEU A 79 4.43 -3.78 6.82
C LEU A 79 4.83 -5.24 7.04
N LYS A 80 5.18 -5.58 8.27
CA LYS A 80 5.42 -6.94 8.73
C LYS A 80 4.28 -7.41 9.62
N ASN A 81 3.75 -8.60 9.35
CA ASN A 81 2.94 -9.33 10.31
C ASN A 81 3.87 -9.98 11.36
N THR A 82 3.79 -9.50 12.60
CA THR A 82 4.53 -10.02 13.76
C THR A 82 3.68 -10.87 14.67
N GLY A 83 2.39 -11.03 14.34
CA GLY A 83 1.47 -11.93 15.02
C GLY A 83 1.65 -13.38 14.59
N ARG A 84 0.74 -14.24 15.08
CA ARG A 84 0.73 -15.68 14.81
C ARG A 84 -0.37 -16.12 13.85
N THR A 85 -1.12 -15.16 13.29
CA THR A 85 -2.21 -15.40 12.36
C THR A 85 -2.29 -14.30 11.30
N PHE A 86 -2.96 -14.58 10.19
CA PHE A 86 -3.20 -13.63 9.14
C PHE A 86 -4.16 -12.52 9.58
N PHE A 87 -4.03 -11.39 8.93
CA PHE A 87 -5.00 -10.29 9.05
C PHE A 87 -5.16 -9.60 7.70
N HIS A 88 -6.25 -8.87 7.56
CA HIS A 88 -6.42 -7.88 6.51
C HIS A 88 -5.90 -6.54 7.02
N ILE A 89 -5.13 -5.82 6.21
CA ILE A 89 -4.82 -4.43 6.52
C ILE A 89 -5.79 -3.51 5.78
N ASN A 90 -6.30 -2.52 6.52
CA ASN A 90 -7.11 -1.43 6.00
C ASN A 90 -6.51 -0.10 6.47
N GLY A 91 -6.82 1.00 5.78
CA GLY A 91 -6.41 2.34 6.24
C GLY A 91 -5.95 3.24 5.10
N GLN A 92 -5.09 4.19 5.44
CA GLN A 92 -4.68 5.25 4.50
C GLN A 92 -3.37 5.90 4.93
N LEU A 93 -2.70 6.52 3.97
CA LEU A 93 -1.69 7.54 4.23
C LEU A 93 -2.36 8.91 4.34
N LEU A 94 -2.08 9.64 5.42
CA LEU A 94 -2.54 11.00 5.64
C LEU A 94 -1.39 11.97 5.41
N LEU A 95 -1.53 12.83 4.41
CA LEU A 95 -0.60 13.92 4.16
C LEU A 95 -1.12 15.20 4.82
N LYS A 96 -0.31 15.84 5.67
CA LYS A 96 -0.64 17.09 6.34
C LYS A 96 0.48 18.11 6.12
N GLY A 97 0.16 19.25 5.51
CA GLY A 97 1.10 20.37 5.35
C GLY A 97 0.43 21.71 5.62
N LEU A 98 1.20 22.79 5.41
CA LEU A 98 0.73 24.17 5.57
C LEU A 98 -0.41 24.53 4.62
N ILE A 99 -0.30 24.12 3.36
CA ILE A 99 -1.23 24.49 2.28
C ILE A 99 -2.33 23.44 2.03
N GLY A 100 -2.43 22.39 2.85
CA GLY A 100 -3.52 21.42 2.71
C GLY A 100 -3.33 20.09 3.43
N ARG A 101 -4.38 19.27 3.36
CA ARG A 101 -4.40 17.89 3.84
C ARG A 101 -4.97 16.98 2.76
N ALA A 102 -4.40 15.80 2.59
CA ALA A 102 -4.87 14.81 1.64
C ALA A 102 -4.86 13.41 2.26
N LYS A 103 -5.74 12.54 1.78
CA LYS A 103 -5.85 11.15 2.21
C LYS A 103 -5.64 10.24 1.01
N TYR A 104 -4.81 9.22 1.20
CA TYR A 104 -4.48 8.25 0.17
C TYR A 104 -4.82 6.86 0.71
N PRO A 105 -6.00 6.30 0.37
CA PRO A 105 -6.38 4.96 0.81
C PRO A 105 -5.37 3.94 0.28
N ILE A 106 -5.16 2.87 1.04
CA ILE A 106 -4.33 1.73 0.62
C ILE A 106 -5.19 0.65 0.00
N ILE A 107 -4.59 -0.18 -0.85
CA ILE A 107 -5.23 -1.39 -1.38
C ILE A 107 -5.31 -2.43 -0.26
N PRO A 108 -6.51 -2.85 0.17
CA PRO A 108 -6.65 -3.86 1.21
C PRO A 108 -6.06 -5.20 0.78
N ARG A 109 -5.20 -5.79 1.62
CA ARG A 109 -4.56 -7.10 1.34
C ARG A 109 -4.35 -7.90 2.60
N ILE A 110 -4.45 -9.23 2.45
CA ILE A 110 -4.11 -10.19 3.50
C ILE A 110 -2.60 -10.15 3.75
N HIS A 111 -2.18 -10.27 5.01
CA HIS A 111 -0.79 -10.46 5.41
C HIS A 111 -0.69 -11.74 6.23
N LEU A 112 0.04 -12.74 5.71
CA LEU A 112 0.24 -14.01 6.42
C LEU A 112 1.16 -13.83 7.63
N SER A 113 1.07 -14.74 8.60
CA SER A 113 1.95 -14.76 9.77
C SER A 113 3.43 -14.71 9.36
N GLY A 114 4.20 -13.78 9.94
CA GLY A 114 5.63 -13.58 9.64
C GLY A 114 5.94 -12.88 8.32
N GLN A 115 4.93 -12.62 7.47
CA GLN A 115 5.15 -12.03 6.16
C GLN A 115 5.45 -10.54 6.21
N GLU A 116 6.39 -10.11 5.36
CA GLU A 116 6.61 -8.71 5.02
C GLU A 116 6.01 -8.41 3.66
N ARG A 117 5.22 -7.34 3.57
CA ARG A 117 4.60 -6.91 2.32
C ARG A 117 4.65 -5.40 2.18
N GLU A 118 4.85 -4.99 0.95
CA GLU A 118 4.76 -3.60 0.56
C GLU A 118 3.32 -3.14 0.54
N ILE A 119 3.10 -1.93 1.05
CA ILE A 119 1.80 -1.27 1.08
C ILE A 119 1.66 -0.40 -0.15
N LEU A 120 0.58 -0.63 -0.89
CA LEU A 120 0.27 0.06 -2.14
C LEU A 120 -0.94 0.98 -1.94
N LEU A 121 -0.88 2.16 -2.53
CA LEU A 121 -1.97 3.13 -2.60
C LEU A 121 -3.01 2.70 -3.64
N ASP A 122 -4.27 2.94 -3.32
CA ASP A 122 -5.40 2.80 -4.26
C ASP A 122 -5.46 4.04 -5.16
N SER A 123 -4.50 4.11 -6.09
CA SER A 123 -4.27 5.21 -7.02
C SER A 123 -3.56 4.67 -8.25
N PRO A 124 -3.69 5.30 -9.44
CA PRO A 124 -2.92 4.93 -10.63
C PRO A 124 -1.41 4.86 -10.36
N GLN A 125 -0.93 5.66 -9.41
CA GLN A 125 0.46 5.69 -8.98
C GLN A 125 0.58 5.08 -7.58
N THR A 126 0.61 3.75 -7.52
CA THR A 126 0.47 2.96 -6.29
C THR A 126 1.54 3.19 -5.22
N LYS A 127 2.65 3.88 -5.52
CA LYS A 127 3.74 4.18 -4.57
C LYS A 127 4.14 5.64 -4.55
N ARG A 128 3.37 6.49 -5.21
CA ARG A 128 3.80 7.87 -5.49
C ARG A 128 2.65 8.83 -5.25
N ILE A 129 2.92 9.83 -4.43
CA ILE A 129 2.02 10.94 -4.18
C ILE A 129 2.47 12.11 -5.05
N SER A 130 1.63 12.47 -6.02
CA SER A 130 1.87 13.62 -6.89
C SER A 130 1.06 14.82 -6.41
N GLY A 131 1.60 16.02 -6.60
CA GLY A 131 0.97 17.27 -6.20
C GLY A 131 1.98 18.40 -6.13
N PHE A 132 1.51 19.59 -5.73
CA PHE A 132 2.38 20.70 -5.38
C PHE A 132 2.56 20.73 -3.87
N PHE A 133 3.81 20.77 -3.42
CA PHE A 133 4.17 20.77 -2.01
C PHE A 133 4.98 22.02 -1.67
N LEU A 134 4.62 22.74 -0.62
CA LEU A 134 5.39 23.89 -0.14
C LEU A 134 5.59 23.88 1.38
N GLY A 135 6.84 23.90 1.81
CA GLY A 135 7.22 23.93 3.23
C GLY A 135 7.22 22.54 3.88
N LYS A 136 6.92 22.49 5.18
CA LYS A 136 6.94 21.26 5.99
C LYS A 136 5.67 20.45 5.78
N TYR A 137 5.83 19.15 5.54
CA TYR A 137 4.76 18.16 5.48
C TYR A 137 5.03 17.00 6.43
N SER A 138 3.96 16.46 6.98
CA SER A 138 3.97 15.22 7.75
C SER A 138 3.14 14.18 7.02
N LEU A 139 3.71 13.01 6.80
CA LEU A 139 3.07 11.86 6.19
C LEU A 139 2.87 10.82 7.29
N ILE A 140 1.60 10.49 7.53
CA ILE A 140 1.19 9.59 8.62
C ILE A 140 0.63 8.32 7.99
N ALA A 141 1.26 7.20 8.28
CA ALA A 141 0.71 5.87 8.05
C ALA A 141 -0.34 5.61 9.14
N ASP A 142 -1.61 5.51 8.77
CA ASP A 142 -2.72 5.24 9.70
C ASP A 142 -3.44 3.96 9.25
N PHE A 143 -3.03 2.85 9.84
CA PHE A 143 -3.50 1.52 9.48
C PHE A 143 -4.25 0.85 10.60
N ALA A 144 -5.18 -0.01 10.20
CA ALA A 144 -6.01 -0.82 11.05
C ALA A 144 -5.92 -2.28 10.60
N LEU A 145 -5.81 -3.19 11.57
CA LEU A 145 -5.95 -4.62 11.31
C LEU A 145 -7.43 -5.01 11.35
N ASP A 146 -7.85 -5.75 10.34
CA ASP A 146 -9.21 -6.24 10.12
C ASP A 146 -10.25 -5.10 10.28
N GLU A 147 -11.21 -5.25 11.19
CA GLU A 147 -12.31 -4.30 11.44
C GLU A 147 -11.92 -3.13 12.37
N GLY A 148 -10.63 -2.94 12.66
CA GLY A 148 -10.15 -1.74 13.37
C GLY A 148 -9.78 -1.92 14.84
N SER A 149 -9.65 -3.15 15.32
CA SER A 149 -9.31 -3.43 16.73
C SER A 149 -7.86 -3.07 17.08
N ILE A 150 -6.93 -3.16 16.12
CA ILE A 150 -5.51 -2.87 16.31
C ILE A 150 -5.10 -1.79 15.32
N LYS A 151 -4.64 -0.64 15.84
CA LYS A 151 -4.16 0.48 15.02
C LYS A 151 -2.64 0.55 15.02
N ILE A 152 -2.08 0.87 13.85
CA ILE A 152 -0.65 1.01 13.62
C ILE A 152 -0.47 2.37 12.99
N VAL A 153 0.14 3.28 13.77
CA VAL A 153 0.33 4.67 13.37
C VAL A 153 1.81 5.03 13.44
N GLU A 154 2.35 5.53 12.34
CA GLU A 154 3.71 6.08 12.27
C GLU A 154 3.71 7.37 11.47
N GLU A 155 4.47 8.37 11.91
CA GLU A 155 4.56 9.69 11.28
C GLU A 155 6.00 10.00 10.92
N LYS A 156 6.21 10.49 9.70
CA LYS A 156 7.49 11.01 9.23
C LYS A 156 7.30 12.33 8.49
N VAL A 157 8.34 13.15 8.45
CA VAL A 157 8.29 14.52 7.96
C VAL A 157 9.20 14.67 6.73
N PHE A 158 8.77 15.48 5.78
CA PHE A 158 9.62 15.99 4.70
C PHE A 158 9.41 17.48 4.48
N PHE A 159 10.36 18.11 3.78
CA PHE A 159 10.29 19.50 3.37
C PHE A 159 10.25 19.61 1.85
N ALA A 160 9.41 20.51 1.34
CA ALA A 160 9.28 20.79 -0.07
C ALA A 160 9.66 22.24 -0.37
N LEU A 161 10.60 22.44 -1.28
CA LEU A 161 11.16 23.74 -1.65
C LEU A 161 11.22 23.85 -3.18
N PRO A 162 10.82 24.98 -3.81
CA PRO A 162 10.74 25.08 -5.26
C PRO A 162 12.11 25.43 -5.88
N TRP A 163 13.18 24.71 -5.54
CA TRP A 163 14.53 25.08 -5.99
C TRP A 163 14.71 24.97 -7.49
N LYS A 164 14.01 24.07 -8.18
CA LYS A 164 14.05 24.00 -9.65
C LYS A 164 13.54 25.30 -10.27
N LEU A 165 12.45 25.84 -9.72
CA LEU A 165 11.92 27.14 -10.12
C LEU A 165 12.92 28.27 -9.81
N LEU A 166 13.53 28.25 -8.62
CA LEU A 166 14.55 29.24 -8.24
C LEU A 166 15.73 29.22 -9.20
N VAL A 167 16.23 28.04 -9.59
CA VAL A 167 17.33 27.91 -10.56
C VAL A 167 16.91 28.51 -11.91
N ILE A 168 15.73 28.19 -12.43
CA ILE A 168 15.24 28.78 -13.69
C ILE A 168 15.14 30.30 -13.60
N LEU A 169 14.59 30.84 -12.52
CA LEU A 169 14.48 32.27 -12.30
C LEU A 169 15.86 32.94 -12.24
N THR A 170 16.83 32.34 -11.55
CA THR A 170 18.20 32.89 -11.50
C THR A 170 18.86 32.94 -12.87
N VAL A 171 18.69 31.90 -13.70
CA VAL A 171 19.22 31.87 -15.07
C VAL A 171 18.56 32.95 -15.94
N ILE A 172 17.24 33.13 -15.85
CA ILE A 172 16.52 34.18 -16.58
C ILE A 172 17.00 35.58 -16.17
N ILE A 173 17.19 35.82 -14.87
CA ILE A 173 17.69 37.10 -14.36
C ILE A 173 19.10 37.37 -14.87
N ILE A 174 20.01 36.39 -14.81
CA ILE A 174 21.38 36.54 -15.32
C ILE A 174 21.38 36.84 -16.82
N PHE A 175 20.57 36.11 -17.60
CA PHE A 175 20.46 36.32 -19.04
C PHE A 175 19.87 37.69 -19.37
N SER A 176 18.83 38.11 -18.66
CA SER A 176 18.23 39.45 -18.75
C SER A 176 19.26 40.56 -18.52
N LEU A 177 20.09 40.43 -17.47
CA LEU A 177 21.12 41.41 -17.14
C LEU A 177 22.24 41.44 -18.19
N ALA A 178 22.68 40.28 -18.67
CA ALA A 178 23.69 40.17 -19.72
C ALA A 178 23.20 40.75 -21.05
N TRP A 179 21.95 40.46 -21.43
CA TRP A 179 21.30 40.99 -22.63
C TRP A 179 21.17 42.52 -22.57
N ASN A 180 20.75 43.05 -21.42
CA ASN A 180 20.65 44.50 -21.23
C ASN A 180 22.03 45.16 -21.37
N LYS A 181 23.07 44.58 -20.77
CA LYS A 181 24.45 45.07 -20.90
C LYS A 181 24.92 45.08 -22.36
N TYR A 182 24.68 44.01 -23.11
CA TYR A 182 25.00 43.94 -24.55
C TYR A 182 24.27 45.02 -25.36
N ARG A 183 22.99 45.25 -25.10
CA ARG A 183 22.21 46.30 -25.78
C ARG A 183 22.71 47.72 -25.46
N THR A 184 23.13 47.98 -24.23
CA THR A 184 23.59 49.32 -23.80
C THR A 184 25.04 49.63 -24.18
N ASN A 185 25.87 48.61 -24.43
CA ASN A 185 27.26 48.76 -24.89
C ASN A 185 27.51 47.85 -26.10
N PRO A 186 26.91 48.16 -27.28
CA PRO A 186 27.31 47.50 -28.51
C PRO A 186 28.77 47.91 -28.79
N LYS A 187 29.67 46.92 -28.84
CA LYS A 187 30.99 47.13 -29.44
C LYS A 187 30.85 47.32 -30.94
#